data_AF-A0A1F6KIU0-F1
#
_entry.id   AF-A0A1F6KIU0-F1
#
_cell.length_a   1.000
_cell.length_b   1.000
_cell.length_c   1.000
_cell.angle_alpha   90.00
_cell.angle_beta   90.00
_cell.angle_gamma   90.00
#
_symmetry.space_group_name_H-M   'P 1'
#
loop_
_entity.id
_entity.type
_entity.pdbx_description
1 polymer ?
#
loop_
_entity_poly.entity_id
_entity_poly.type
_entity_poly.pdbx_seq_one_letter_code
_entity_poly.pdbx_strand_id
1 'polypeptide(L)'
;MKVRDVMSRQVDFVKPDDKVERAALIIFGRNINGVPVCEGKKVVGFITESDILKKFYPTIQEFIEDSVHESNFEEMEEKAMTILSLPVSTLMSKFSVTVKPDTPLLKAKSLMEARDVGRLPVVDEDNKLMGMISKGDVYRSLIGEKLLFTENEDYNDFLSKTYYATVDWENRLKYEMPDLLRVFKEHNVKTVFDVGCGTGDHSIELARHGYSVIGVDRSNAMIREANRRKVALSSKDYGNVHFWHKDAEELLFDLDTNFDAILFLGNTFSHNPKNYRHLLKRASGYLSKDGVMIFQNTNFEKILKVNKRLLNFSFVNSREEPIREYCFVEFYDPPVHDKTILKTFAILVSDGKRWKWSGTRNSVMAFTDQEKMKSLLENEKFKDIKFFGSSFDGKHWDYLFREPFDPLKSGWLNIIASNKKS
;
A
#
# COMPACT_ATOMS: atom_id res chain seq x y z
N MET A 1 -27.83 -12.78 -6.47
CA MET A 1 -27.68 -11.40 -5.97
C MET A 1 -28.26 -10.42 -6.97
N LYS A 2 -28.97 -9.40 -6.49
CA LYS A 2 -29.61 -8.34 -7.30
C LYS A 2 -28.84 -7.03 -7.12
N VAL A 3 -29.03 -6.10 -8.06
CA VAL A 3 -28.40 -4.76 -8.01
C VAL A 3 -28.66 -4.04 -6.68
N ARG A 4 -29.88 -4.08 -6.15
CA ARG A 4 -30.27 -3.43 -4.87
C ARG A 4 -29.49 -3.90 -3.64
N ASP A 5 -28.91 -5.10 -3.72
CA ASP A 5 -28.17 -5.70 -2.62
C ASP A 5 -26.77 -5.07 -2.49
N VAL A 6 -26.27 -4.41 -3.55
CA VAL A 6 -24.89 -3.90 -3.64
C VAL A 6 -24.77 -2.45 -4.13
N MET A 7 -25.84 -1.86 -4.68
CA MET A 7 -25.81 -0.51 -5.24
C MET A 7 -25.55 0.57 -4.18
N SER A 8 -24.84 1.63 -4.59
CA SER A 8 -24.73 2.87 -3.82
C SER A 8 -26.03 3.65 -3.88
N ARG A 9 -26.60 4.03 -2.74
CA ARG A 9 -27.86 4.81 -2.64
C ARG A 9 -27.65 6.32 -2.59
N GLN A 10 -26.47 6.76 -2.18
CA GLN A 10 -26.09 8.17 -2.18
C GLN A 10 -25.33 8.46 -3.48
N VAL A 11 -25.99 9.10 -4.43
CA VAL A 11 -25.43 9.39 -5.75
C VAL A 11 -25.51 10.88 -5.98
N ASP A 12 -24.35 11.50 -6.15
CA ASP A 12 -24.25 12.87 -6.65
C ASP A 12 -24.67 12.90 -8.12
N PHE A 13 -25.44 13.92 -8.49
CA PHE A 13 -25.86 14.17 -9.86
C PHE A 13 -25.80 15.67 -10.15
N VAL A 14 -25.79 16.00 -11.44
CA VAL A 14 -25.86 17.39 -11.94
C VAL A 14 -27.11 17.58 -12.77
N LYS A 15 -27.50 18.83 -13.00
CA LYS A 15 -28.60 19.18 -13.90
C LYS A 15 -28.09 19.49 -15.31
N PRO A 16 -28.93 19.39 -16.35
CA PRO A 16 -28.55 19.74 -17.72
C PRO A 16 -28.07 21.19 -17.91
N ASP A 17 -28.59 22.11 -17.09
CA ASP A 17 -28.30 23.54 -17.07
C ASP A 17 -27.17 23.94 -16.11
N ASP A 18 -26.69 23.01 -15.27
CA ASP A 18 -25.48 23.23 -14.48
C ASP A 18 -24.28 23.47 -15.41
N LYS A 19 -23.31 24.27 -14.96
CA LYS A 19 -22.04 24.44 -15.68
C LYS A 19 -21.19 23.17 -15.61
N VAL A 20 -20.41 22.90 -16.66
CA VAL A 20 -19.44 21.79 -16.70
C VAL A 20 -18.45 21.87 -15.54
N GLU A 21 -18.08 23.07 -15.10
CA GLU A 21 -17.28 23.31 -13.89
C GLU A 21 -17.84 22.56 -12.66
N ARG A 22 -19.16 22.58 -12.46
CA ARG A 22 -19.79 21.86 -11.35
C ARG A 22 -19.65 20.35 -11.49
N ALA A 23 -19.84 19.82 -12.70
CA ALA A 23 -19.62 18.41 -12.98
C ALA A 23 -18.15 18.03 -12.75
N ALA A 24 -17.20 18.85 -13.21
CA ALA A 24 -15.77 18.67 -13.00
C ALA A 24 -15.41 18.65 -11.50
N LEU A 25 -15.90 19.62 -10.72
CA LEU A 25 -15.67 19.64 -9.26
C LEU A 25 -16.18 18.38 -8.56
N ILE A 26 -17.30 17.82 -9.01
CA ILE A 26 -17.84 16.58 -8.45
C ILE A 26 -17.01 15.37 -8.90
N ILE A 27 -16.67 15.28 -10.18
CA ILE A 27 -15.94 14.18 -10.81
C ILE A 27 -14.51 14.12 -10.27
N PHE A 28 -13.72 15.18 -10.45
CA PHE A 28 -12.32 15.25 -10.03
C PHE A 28 -12.19 15.40 -8.51
N GLY A 29 -13.00 16.27 -7.89
CA GLY A 29 -12.93 16.52 -6.44
C GLY A 29 -13.37 15.32 -5.59
N ARG A 30 -14.13 14.37 -6.16
CA ARG A 30 -14.47 13.10 -5.49
C ARG A 30 -13.74 11.89 -6.09
N ASN A 31 -12.83 12.09 -7.04
CA ASN A 31 -12.12 11.03 -7.76
C ASN A 31 -13.07 9.94 -8.30
N ILE A 32 -14.16 10.37 -8.95
CA ILE A 32 -15.14 9.50 -9.60
C ILE A 32 -15.18 9.81 -11.10
N ASN A 33 -15.12 8.78 -11.95
CA ASN A 33 -15.03 8.95 -13.41
C ASN A 33 -16.32 9.48 -14.11
N GLY A 34 -17.32 9.98 -13.38
CA GLY A 34 -18.56 10.48 -13.97
C GLY A 34 -19.80 10.41 -13.07
N VAL A 35 -20.82 11.19 -13.42
CA VAL A 35 -22.08 11.33 -12.67
C VAL A 35 -23.31 11.33 -13.58
N PRO A 36 -24.49 10.92 -13.08
CA PRO A 36 -25.74 11.09 -13.80
C PRO A 36 -26.06 12.57 -13.99
N VAL A 37 -26.71 12.86 -15.11
CA VAL A 37 -27.39 14.12 -15.32
C VAL A 37 -28.89 13.91 -15.12
N CYS A 38 -29.50 14.70 -14.25
CA CYS A 38 -30.89 14.53 -13.86
C CYS A 38 -31.70 15.82 -13.96
N GLU A 39 -32.94 15.70 -14.45
CA GLU A 39 -33.97 16.72 -14.29
C GLU A 39 -34.84 16.37 -13.07
N GLY A 40 -34.66 17.11 -11.98
CA GLY A 40 -35.17 16.70 -10.67
C GLY A 40 -34.49 15.39 -10.24
N LYS A 41 -35.25 14.29 -10.18
CA LYS A 41 -34.71 12.94 -9.96
C LYS A 41 -34.64 12.09 -11.22
N LYS A 42 -35.22 12.53 -12.34
CA LYS A 42 -35.29 11.73 -13.57
C LYS A 42 -33.93 11.75 -14.26
N VAL A 43 -33.36 10.58 -14.54
CA VAL A 43 -32.07 10.49 -15.25
C VAL A 43 -32.27 10.81 -16.72
N VAL A 44 -31.60 11.83 -17.22
CA VAL A 44 -31.69 12.31 -18.61
C VAL A 44 -30.36 12.22 -19.37
N GLY A 45 -29.28 11.89 -18.68
CA GLY A 45 -27.98 11.70 -19.30
C GLY A 45 -26.90 11.26 -18.34
N PHE A 46 -25.67 11.24 -18.84
CA PHE A 46 -24.48 10.90 -18.07
C PHE A 46 -23.30 11.75 -18.53
N ILE A 47 -22.49 12.25 -17.61
CA ILE A 47 -21.27 12.99 -17.94
C ILE A 47 -20.07 12.35 -17.24
N THR A 48 -18.99 12.13 -17.98
CA THR A 48 -17.76 11.49 -17.50
C THR A 48 -16.58 12.44 -17.55
N GLU A 49 -15.52 12.08 -16.85
CA GLU A 49 -14.21 12.74 -16.97
C GLU A 49 -13.74 12.78 -18.44
N SER A 50 -13.89 11.68 -19.18
CA SER A 50 -13.50 11.62 -20.59
C SER A 50 -14.31 12.57 -21.48
N ASP A 51 -15.58 12.80 -21.18
CA ASP A 51 -16.41 13.75 -21.93
C ASP A 51 -15.91 15.19 -21.77
N ILE A 52 -15.34 15.50 -20.61
CA ILE A 52 -14.75 16.80 -20.29
C ILE A 52 -13.32 16.91 -20.86
N LEU A 53 -12.45 15.94 -20.56
CA LEU A 53 -11.04 15.99 -20.94
C LEU A 53 -10.83 15.96 -22.45
N LYS A 54 -11.62 15.20 -23.21
CA LYS A 54 -11.54 15.17 -24.68
C LYS A 54 -11.79 16.53 -25.33
N LYS A 55 -12.34 17.50 -24.61
CA LYS A 55 -12.53 18.87 -25.10
C LYS A 55 -11.33 19.78 -24.82
N PHE A 56 -10.50 19.45 -23.82
CA PHE A 56 -9.28 20.21 -23.53
C PHE A 56 -8.16 19.93 -24.53
N TYR A 57 -8.08 18.69 -25.06
CA TYR A 57 -7.04 18.31 -26.02
C TYR A 57 -7.51 18.54 -27.47
N PRO A 58 -6.61 18.99 -28.37
CA PRO A 58 -6.89 18.99 -29.80
C PRO A 58 -7.13 17.55 -30.29
N THR A 59 -8.02 17.41 -31.26
CA THR A 59 -8.22 16.15 -31.96
C THR A 59 -6.96 15.79 -32.76
N ILE A 60 -6.77 14.50 -33.06
CA ILE A 60 -5.63 14.03 -33.88
C ILE A 60 -5.61 14.74 -35.24
N GLN A 61 -6.77 15.11 -35.79
CA GLN A 61 -6.91 15.87 -37.03
C GLN A 61 -6.34 17.30 -36.88
N GLU A 62 -6.73 18.01 -35.81
CA GLU A 62 -6.24 19.36 -35.48
C GLU A 62 -4.74 19.37 -35.16
N PHE A 63 -4.22 18.28 -34.55
CA PHE A 63 -2.79 18.13 -34.26
C PHE A 63 -1.93 17.86 -35.52
N ILE A 64 -2.51 17.23 -36.56
CA ILE A 64 -1.83 16.95 -37.83
C ILE A 64 -1.79 18.20 -38.73
N GLU A 65 -2.82 19.03 -38.68
CA GLU A 65 -2.93 20.25 -39.50
C GLU A 65 -2.02 21.40 -39.01
N ASP A 66 -1.58 21.37 -37.75
CA ASP A 66 -0.81 22.45 -37.12
C ASP A 66 0.60 22.01 -36.68
N SER A 67 1.45 21.66 -37.67
CA SER A 67 2.84 21.23 -37.41
C SER A 67 3.82 22.38 -37.12
N VAL A 68 3.34 23.63 -36.97
CA VAL A 68 4.19 24.84 -36.92
C VAL A 68 3.94 25.75 -35.70
N HIS A 69 2.95 25.47 -34.84
CA HIS A 69 2.80 26.21 -33.57
C HIS A 69 2.98 25.32 -32.35
N GLU A 70 4.12 25.51 -31.66
CA GLU A 70 4.25 25.18 -30.24
C GLU A 70 3.12 25.89 -29.50
N SER A 71 2.16 25.09 -29.02
CA SER A 71 0.90 25.53 -28.44
C SER A 71 1.10 26.56 -27.33
N ASN A 72 0.56 27.77 -27.54
CA ASN A 72 0.50 28.81 -26.52
C ASN A 72 -0.33 28.30 -25.33
N PHE A 73 0.31 28.08 -24.18
CA PHE A 73 -0.35 27.61 -22.95
C PHE A 73 -1.50 28.53 -22.51
N GLU A 74 -1.45 29.82 -22.86
CA GLU A 74 -2.48 30.82 -22.56
C GLU A 74 -3.78 30.57 -23.33
N GLU A 75 -3.70 30.18 -24.60
CA GLU A 75 -4.87 29.82 -25.42
C GLU A 75 -5.51 28.51 -24.94
N MET A 76 -4.69 27.58 -24.45
CA MET A 76 -5.16 26.34 -23.84
C MET A 76 -5.91 26.61 -22.52
N GLU A 77 -5.43 27.52 -21.69
CA GLU A 77 -6.12 27.98 -20.47
C GLU A 77 -7.45 28.68 -20.79
N GLU A 78 -7.48 29.58 -21.78
CA GLU A 78 -8.69 30.29 -22.19
C GLU A 78 -9.76 29.32 -22.73
N LYS A 79 -9.34 28.33 -23.53
CA LYS A 79 -10.20 27.26 -24.02
C LYS A 79 -10.75 26.41 -22.87
N ALA A 80 -9.92 26.10 -21.87
CA ALA A 80 -10.36 25.36 -20.70
C ALA A 80 -11.43 26.10 -19.89
N MET A 81 -11.22 27.41 -19.65
CA MET A 81 -12.20 28.27 -18.97
C MET A 81 -13.52 28.35 -19.73
N THR A 82 -13.44 28.44 -21.07
CA THR A 82 -14.63 28.44 -21.94
C THR A 82 -15.42 27.14 -21.79
N ILE A 83 -14.75 25.98 -21.87
CA ILE A 83 -15.38 24.66 -21.74
C ILE A 83 -16.05 24.49 -20.37
N LEU A 84 -15.38 24.89 -19.29
CA LEU A 84 -15.93 24.79 -17.93
C LEU A 84 -17.18 25.65 -17.75
N SER A 85 -17.31 26.74 -18.51
CA SER A 85 -18.48 27.63 -18.47
C SER A 85 -19.72 27.09 -19.20
N LEU A 86 -19.57 26.08 -20.07
CA LEU A 86 -20.66 25.53 -20.86
C LEU A 86 -21.68 24.78 -20.00
N PRO A 87 -22.95 24.68 -20.42
CA PRO A 87 -23.93 23.81 -19.79
C PRO A 87 -23.53 22.33 -19.91
N VAL A 88 -23.75 21.53 -18.87
CA VAL A 88 -23.49 20.08 -18.85
C VAL A 88 -24.18 19.36 -20.01
N SER A 89 -25.38 19.81 -20.39
CA SER A 89 -26.14 19.28 -21.53
C SER A 89 -25.40 19.30 -22.86
N THR A 90 -24.37 20.14 -23.01
CA THR A 90 -23.54 20.21 -24.22
C THR A 90 -22.53 19.07 -24.33
N LEU A 91 -22.07 18.52 -23.21
CA LEU A 91 -21.05 17.47 -23.15
C LEU A 91 -21.59 16.11 -22.73
N MET A 92 -22.73 16.07 -22.06
CA MET A 92 -23.30 14.82 -21.56
C MET A 92 -23.69 13.86 -22.70
N SER A 93 -23.60 12.57 -22.43
CA SER A 93 -24.29 11.55 -23.22
C SER A 93 -25.79 11.56 -22.90
N LYS A 94 -26.63 11.74 -23.94
CA LYS A 94 -28.10 11.78 -23.84
C LYS A 94 -28.75 10.40 -23.65
N PHE A 95 -27.99 9.32 -23.85
CA PHE A 95 -28.48 7.94 -23.71
C PHE A 95 -27.74 7.25 -22.55
N SER A 96 -28.17 7.52 -21.32
CA SER A 96 -27.65 6.77 -20.17
C SER A 96 -28.27 5.39 -20.14
N VAL A 97 -27.46 4.35 -20.27
CA VAL A 97 -27.92 2.98 -20.03
C VAL A 97 -28.17 2.81 -18.53
N THR A 98 -29.38 2.45 -18.14
CA THR A 98 -29.79 2.31 -16.74
C THR A 98 -30.20 0.87 -16.40
N VAL A 99 -30.23 0.53 -15.11
CA VAL A 99 -30.74 -0.75 -14.61
C VAL A 99 -31.79 -0.55 -13.52
N LYS A 100 -32.61 -1.57 -13.27
CA LYS A 100 -33.58 -1.58 -12.18
C LYS A 100 -32.98 -2.21 -10.91
N PRO A 101 -33.46 -1.87 -9.69
CA PRO A 101 -32.92 -2.43 -8.44
C PRO A 101 -33.00 -3.96 -8.35
N ASP A 102 -33.97 -4.58 -9.02
CA ASP A 102 -34.18 -6.02 -9.05
C ASP A 102 -33.42 -6.74 -10.18
N THR A 103 -32.72 -5.99 -11.04
CA THR A 103 -31.90 -6.53 -12.13
C THR A 103 -30.85 -7.50 -11.55
N PRO A 104 -30.68 -8.71 -12.13
CA PRO A 104 -29.62 -9.62 -11.70
C PRO A 104 -28.23 -8.99 -11.85
N LEU A 105 -27.37 -9.18 -10.84
CA LEU A 105 -26.06 -8.51 -10.79
C LEU A 105 -25.19 -8.78 -12.03
N LEU A 106 -25.12 -10.04 -12.48
CA LEU A 106 -24.36 -10.43 -13.68
C LEU A 106 -24.96 -9.88 -14.98
N LYS A 107 -26.27 -9.63 -15.01
CA LYS A 107 -26.93 -8.96 -16.14
C LYS A 107 -26.50 -7.50 -16.22
N ALA A 108 -26.40 -6.80 -15.08
CA ALA A 108 -25.86 -5.45 -15.03
C ALA A 108 -24.40 -5.39 -15.52
N LYS A 109 -23.57 -6.38 -15.13
CA LYS A 109 -22.18 -6.49 -15.63
C LYS A 109 -22.09 -6.75 -17.13
N SER A 110 -22.93 -7.63 -17.65
CA SER A 110 -22.99 -7.92 -19.08
C SER A 110 -23.41 -6.67 -19.87
N LEU A 111 -24.34 -5.88 -19.32
CA LEU A 111 -24.76 -4.62 -19.91
C LEU A 111 -23.64 -3.55 -19.89
N MET A 112 -22.83 -3.51 -18.83
CA MET A 112 -21.63 -2.67 -18.76
C MET A 112 -20.63 -3.01 -19.88
N GLU A 113 -20.32 -4.30 -20.06
CA GLU A 113 -19.41 -4.78 -21.11
C GLU A 113 -19.95 -4.48 -22.51
N ALA A 114 -21.21 -4.83 -22.77
CA ALA A 114 -21.82 -4.64 -24.08
C ALA A 114 -21.94 -3.17 -24.51
N ARG A 115 -21.85 -2.24 -23.56
CA ARG A 115 -21.97 -0.80 -23.78
C ARG A 115 -20.67 -0.04 -23.54
N ASP A 116 -19.58 -0.76 -23.23
CA ASP A 116 -18.29 -0.21 -22.86
C ASP A 116 -18.38 0.89 -21.77
N VAL A 117 -19.19 0.63 -20.73
CA VAL A 117 -19.38 1.55 -19.60
C VAL A 117 -18.99 0.92 -18.28
N GLY A 118 -18.31 1.67 -17.42
CA GLY A 118 -17.87 1.19 -16.10
C GLY A 118 -18.91 1.28 -14.98
N ARG A 119 -20.03 1.97 -15.22
CA ARG A 119 -21.06 2.31 -14.21
C ARG A 119 -22.43 2.48 -14.85
N LEU A 120 -23.48 2.17 -14.09
CA LEU A 120 -24.86 2.29 -14.52
C LEU A 120 -25.68 2.98 -13.42
N PRO A 121 -26.45 4.04 -13.75
CA PRO A 121 -27.50 4.53 -12.86
C PRO A 121 -28.55 3.45 -12.61
N VAL A 122 -28.97 3.33 -11.36
CA VAL A 122 -30.08 2.47 -10.95
C VAL A 122 -31.32 3.35 -10.81
N VAL A 123 -32.40 3.00 -11.51
CA VAL A 123 -33.61 3.84 -11.59
C VAL A 123 -34.86 3.05 -11.23
N ASP A 124 -35.88 3.73 -10.69
CA ASP A 124 -37.22 3.15 -10.49
C ASP A 124 -38.02 3.05 -11.80
N GLU A 125 -39.30 2.67 -11.73
CA GLU A 125 -40.18 2.55 -12.89
C GLU A 125 -40.41 3.88 -13.63
N ASP A 126 -40.38 5.01 -12.92
CA ASP A 126 -40.53 6.35 -13.48
C ASP A 126 -39.21 6.96 -13.99
N ASN A 127 -38.15 6.14 -14.08
CA ASN A 127 -36.78 6.56 -14.45
C ASN A 127 -36.15 7.56 -13.44
N LYS A 128 -36.59 7.54 -12.19
CA LYS A 128 -36.00 8.35 -11.11
C LYS A 128 -34.78 7.64 -10.53
N LEU A 129 -33.71 8.39 -10.30
CA LEU A 129 -32.46 7.90 -9.75
C LEU A 129 -32.66 7.34 -8.33
N MET A 130 -32.38 6.05 -8.18
CA MET A 130 -32.44 5.30 -6.92
C MET A 130 -31.06 4.95 -6.38
N GLY A 131 -30.06 4.89 -7.26
CA GLY A 131 -28.71 4.53 -6.89
C GLY A 131 -27.78 4.43 -8.09
N MET A 132 -26.59 3.87 -7.86
CA MET A 132 -25.59 3.62 -8.88
C MET A 132 -24.88 2.30 -8.60
N ILE A 133 -24.53 1.59 -9.66
CA ILE A 133 -23.71 0.39 -9.58
C ILE A 133 -22.51 0.50 -10.53
N SER A 134 -21.33 0.11 -10.05
CA SER A 134 -20.09 0.07 -10.83
C SER A 134 -19.62 -1.36 -11.10
N LYS A 135 -18.72 -1.53 -12.07
CA LYS A 135 -18.02 -2.80 -12.27
C LYS A 135 -17.31 -3.27 -11.00
N GLY A 136 -16.75 -2.34 -10.21
CA GLY A 136 -16.09 -2.64 -8.93
C GLY A 136 -17.05 -3.20 -7.88
N ASP A 137 -18.28 -2.68 -7.80
CA ASP A 137 -19.31 -3.22 -6.89
C ASP A 137 -19.68 -4.65 -7.26
N VAL A 138 -19.81 -4.93 -8.56
CA VAL A 138 -20.04 -6.29 -9.06
C VAL A 138 -18.88 -7.22 -8.68
N TYR A 139 -17.63 -6.82 -8.95
CA TYR A 139 -16.45 -7.65 -8.66
C TYR A 139 -16.31 -7.94 -7.16
N ARG A 140 -16.42 -6.92 -6.30
CA ARG A 140 -16.39 -7.07 -4.83
C ARG A 140 -17.46 -8.03 -4.32
N SER A 141 -18.64 -7.97 -4.92
CA SER A 141 -19.77 -8.81 -4.56
C SER A 141 -19.61 -10.29 -4.96
N LEU A 142 -18.98 -10.57 -6.11
CA LEU A 142 -18.78 -11.93 -6.61
C LEU A 142 -17.59 -12.64 -5.98
N ILE A 143 -16.52 -11.90 -5.68
CA ILE A 143 -15.23 -12.46 -5.21
C ILE A 143 -15.10 -12.32 -3.68
N GLY A 144 -16.00 -11.57 -3.03
CA GLY A 144 -15.90 -11.14 -1.65
C GLY A 144 -14.86 -10.01 -1.48
N GLU A 145 -14.81 -9.40 -0.29
CA GLU A 145 -13.81 -8.36 0.04
C GLU A 145 -12.35 -8.85 -0.08
N LYS A 146 -12.12 -10.15 -0.28
CA LYS A 146 -10.83 -10.74 -0.64
C LYS A 146 -10.46 -10.46 -2.10
N LEU A 147 -10.51 -9.20 -2.50
CA LEU A 147 -9.64 -8.78 -3.57
C LEU A 147 -8.21 -8.78 -3.02
N LEU A 148 -7.49 -9.85 -3.36
CA LEU A 148 -6.03 -9.92 -3.32
C LEU A 148 -5.49 -8.96 -4.37
N PHE A 149 -5.59 -7.66 -4.10
CA PHE A 149 -4.87 -6.68 -4.90
C PHE A 149 -3.41 -6.71 -4.48
N THR A 150 -2.55 -7.07 -5.42
CA THR A 150 -1.11 -6.95 -5.33
C THR A 150 -0.70 -5.50 -5.02
N GLU A 151 0.45 -5.36 -4.36
CA GLU A 151 1.15 -4.10 -4.14
C GLU A 151 1.28 -3.34 -5.49
N ASN A 152 0.53 -2.26 -5.69
CA ASN A 152 0.73 -1.37 -6.84
C ASN A 152 1.79 -0.31 -6.48
N GLU A 153 2.62 0.09 -7.46
CA GLU A 153 3.67 1.11 -7.25
C GLU A 153 3.11 2.42 -6.66
N ASP A 154 1.93 2.87 -7.09
CA ASP A 154 1.28 4.08 -6.56
C ASP A 154 1.02 4.01 -5.05
N TYR A 155 0.75 2.82 -4.51
CA TYR A 155 0.52 2.63 -3.07
C TYR A 155 1.83 2.60 -2.29
N ASN A 156 2.87 1.99 -2.84
CA ASN A 156 4.19 2.03 -2.21
C ASN A 156 4.76 3.46 -2.24
N ASP A 157 4.53 4.21 -3.32
CA ASP A 157 4.81 5.64 -3.39
C ASP A 157 4.00 6.41 -2.32
N PHE A 158 2.70 6.13 -2.16
CA PHE A 158 1.89 6.72 -1.09
C PHE A 158 2.41 6.38 0.32
N LEU A 159 2.67 5.09 0.62
CA LEU A 159 3.17 4.65 1.93
C LEU A 159 4.55 5.23 2.24
N SER A 160 5.45 5.32 1.26
CA SER A 160 6.77 5.93 1.45
C SER A 160 6.66 7.40 1.84
N LYS A 161 5.73 8.14 1.21
CA LYS A 161 5.49 9.57 1.46
C LYS A 161 4.69 9.87 2.72
N THR A 162 3.81 8.95 3.14
CA THR A 162 2.86 9.19 4.24
C THR A 162 3.13 8.33 5.46
N TYR A 163 3.08 7.00 5.35
CA TYR A 163 3.21 6.09 6.49
C TYR A 163 4.65 6.00 7.02
N TYR A 164 5.61 5.67 6.15
CA TYR A 164 7.02 5.57 6.57
C TYR A 164 7.62 6.92 6.95
N ALA A 165 7.10 8.02 6.39
CA ALA A 165 7.46 9.38 6.79
C ALA A 165 6.90 9.79 8.17
N THR A 166 5.94 9.03 8.71
CA THR A 166 5.39 9.23 10.07
C THR A 166 6.00 8.32 11.12
N VAL A 167 6.75 7.29 10.72
CA VAL A 167 7.57 6.53 11.66
C VAL A 167 8.65 7.45 12.19
N ASP A 168 8.70 7.61 13.51
CA ASP A 168 9.78 8.31 14.21
C ASP A 168 11.04 7.44 14.19
N TRP A 169 11.75 7.52 13.06
CA TRP A 169 12.96 6.75 12.79
C TRP A 169 14.11 7.11 13.72
N GLU A 170 14.23 8.39 14.09
CA GLU A 170 15.25 8.83 15.04
C GLU A 170 15.06 8.11 16.38
N ASN A 171 13.83 8.12 16.90
CA ASN A 171 13.52 7.45 18.15
C ASN A 171 13.63 5.91 18.02
N ARG A 172 13.15 5.32 16.92
CA ARG A 172 13.27 3.87 16.70
C ARG A 172 14.72 3.40 16.69
N LEU A 173 15.57 4.04 15.88
CA LEU A 173 16.97 3.67 15.75
C LEU A 173 17.74 3.88 17.06
N LYS A 174 17.40 4.91 17.84
CA LYS A 174 17.97 5.14 19.18
C LYS A 174 17.83 3.93 20.11
N TYR A 175 16.75 3.16 20.01
CA TYR A 175 16.51 1.98 20.86
C TYR A 175 16.95 0.67 20.20
N GLU A 176 16.70 0.49 18.91
CA GLU A 176 17.01 -0.77 18.22
C GLU A 176 18.51 -0.92 17.92
N MET A 177 19.19 0.18 17.54
CA MET A 177 20.57 0.13 17.05
C MET A 177 21.59 -0.34 18.11
N PRO A 178 21.56 0.11 19.38
CA PRO A 178 22.51 -0.37 20.39
C PRO A 178 22.51 -1.89 20.57
N ASP A 179 21.33 -2.51 20.46
CA ASP A 179 21.16 -3.96 20.58
C ASP A 179 21.66 -4.69 19.32
N LEU A 180 21.36 -4.17 18.12
CA LEU A 180 21.92 -4.70 16.86
C LEU A 180 23.45 -4.65 16.86
N LEU A 181 24.04 -3.51 17.21
CA LEU A 181 25.48 -3.32 17.24
C LEU A 181 26.17 -4.24 18.25
N ARG A 182 25.53 -4.51 19.39
CA ARG A 182 26.02 -5.48 20.37
C ARG A 182 26.10 -6.88 19.77
N VAL A 183 25.02 -7.35 19.14
CA VAL A 183 24.99 -8.67 18.47
C VAL A 183 26.02 -8.72 17.34
N PHE A 184 26.14 -7.66 16.56
CA PHE A 184 27.12 -7.59 15.46
C PHE A 184 28.56 -7.69 15.95
N LYS A 185 28.87 -7.05 17.08
CA LYS A 185 30.17 -7.18 17.75
C LYS A 185 30.41 -8.60 18.27
N GLU A 186 29.41 -9.22 18.89
CA GLU A 186 29.48 -10.61 19.38
C GLU A 186 29.73 -11.61 18.25
N HIS A 187 29.22 -11.33 17.04
CA HIS A 187 29.36 -12.16 15.84
C HIS A 187 30.47 -11.71 14.86
N ASN A 188 31.25 -10.69 15.20
CA ASN A 188 32.29 -10.12 14.32
C ASN A 188 31.77 -9.73 12.92
N VAL A 189 30.54 -9.21 12.85
CA VAL A 189 29.87 -8.84 11.60
C VAL A 189 30.64 -7.73 10.89
N LYS A 190 30.82 -7.84 9.58
CA LYS A 190 31.35 -6.77 8.71
C LYS A 190 30.43 -6.50 7.52
N THR A 191 29.85 -7.57 6.98
CA THR A 191 28.96 -7.53 5.82
C THR A 191 27.52 -7.87 6.22
N VAL A 192 26.57 -7.08 5.73
CA VAL A 192 25.15 -7.18 6.08
C VAL A 192 24.31 -7.24 4.82
N PHE A 193 23.38 -8.18 4.76
CA PHE A 193 22.31 -8.22 3.76
C PHE A 193 20.97 -7.89 4.41
N ASP A 194 20.40 -6.73 4.09
CA ASP A 194 19.15 -6.22 4.66
C ASP A 194 17.99 -6.51 3.71
N VAL A 195 17.19 -7.54 4.06
CA VAL A 195 16.08 -8.02 3.23
C VAL A 195 14.84 -7.18 3.50
N GLY A 196 14.25 -6.63 2.44
CA GLY A 196 13.12 -5.71 2.53
C GLY A 196 13.52 -4.44 3.26
N CYS A 197 14.58 -3.79 2.79
CA CYS A 197 15.19 -2.65 3.46
C CYS A 197 14.29 -1.40 3.50
N GLY A 198 13.18 -1.38 2.73
CA GLY A 198 12.27 -0.25 2.67
C GLY A 198 13.00 1.04 2.28
N THR A 199 12.79 2.10 3.06
CA THR A 199 13.45 3.41 2.90
C THR A 199 14.91 3.43 3.33
N GLY A 200 15.48 2.30 3.74
CA GLY A 200 16.91 2.12 3.98
C GLY A 200 17.42 2.64 5.33
N ASP A 201 16.52 2.97 6.28
CA ASP A 201 16.89 3.63 7.53
C ASP A 201 17.86 2.80 8.40
N HIS A 202 17.58 1.51 8.61
CA HIS A 202 18.52 0.60 9.30
C HIS A 202 19.83 0.45 8.53
N SER A 203 19.74 0.22 7.22
CA SER A 203 20.90 0.06 6.33
C SER A 203 21.84 1.27 6.36
N ILE A 204 21.29 2.48 6.29
CA ILE A 204 22.04 3.74 6.34
C ILE A 204 22.70 3.91 7.71
N GLU A 205 21.99 3.64 8.79
CA GLU A 205 22.53 3.81 10.13
C GLU A 205 23.64 2.79 10.44
N LEU A 206 23.52 1.56 9.94
CA LEU A 206 24.59 0.57 9.99
C LEU A 206 25.83 1.01 9.17
N ALA A 207 25.62 1.61 8.01
CA ALA A 207 26.72 2.14 7.19
C ALA A 207 27.52 3.23 7.90
N ARG A 208 26.84 4.12 8.64
CA ARG A 208 27.47 5.14 9.51
C ARG A 208 28.28 4.53 10.64
N HIS A 209 27.90 3.34 11.11
CA HIS A 209 28.66 2.57 12.09
C HIS A 209 29.80 1.74 11.45
N GLY A 210 30.02 1.88 10.14
CA GLY A 210 31.15 1.30 9.42
C GLY A 210 30.93 -0.11 8.88
N TYR A 211 29.70 -0.62 8.87
CA TYR A 211 29.36 -1.91 8.26
C TYR A 211 29.14 -1.76 6.76
N SER A 212 29.50 -2.78 5.98
CA SER A 212 29.19 -2.86 4.55
C SER A 212 27.81 -3.49 4.36
N VAL A 213 26.84 -2.74 3.86
CA VAL A 213 25.44 -3.12 3.80
C VAL A 213 24.94 -3.19 2.36
N ILE A 214 24.28 -4.28 2.01
CA ILE A 214 23.47 -4.39 0.81
C ILE A 214 22.01 -4.47 1.24
N GLY A 215 21.24 -3.44 0.92
CA GLY A 215 19.80 -3.40 1.14
C GLY A 215 19.05 -3.77 -0.14
N VAL A 216 18.04 -4.63 -0.03
CA VAL A 216 17.22 -5.06 -1.16
C VAL A 216 15.74 -4.89 -0.86
N ASP A 217 14.98 -4.40 -1.83
CA ASP A 217 13.53 -4.28 -1.74
C ASP A 217 12.90 -4.49 -3.11
N ARG A 218 11.71 -5.09 -3.15
CA ARG A 218 10.94 -5.30 -4.39
C ARG A 218 10.21 -4.04 -4.85
N SER A 219 10.17 -3.01 -4.02
CA SER A 219 9.48 -1.76 -4.34
C SER A 219 10.46 -0.72 -4.87
N ASN A 220 10.31 -0.37 -6.16
CA ASN A 220 11.05 0.72 -6.79
C ASN A 220 10.90 2.04 -6.02
N ALA A 221 9.68 2.34 -5.54
CA ALA A 221 9.38 3.50 -4.70
C ALA A 221 10.29 3.60 -3.47
N MET A 222 10.42 2.50 -2.73
CA MET A 222 11.21 2.42 -1.51
C MET A 222 12.70 2.59 -1.80
N ILE A 223 13.19 1.93 -2.86
CA ILE A 223 14.60 2.03 -3.27
C ILE A 223 14.95 3.42 -3.78
N ARG A 224 14.04 4.12 -4.48
CA ARG A 224 14.24 5.53 -4.87
C ARG A 224 14.42 6.41 -3.64
N GLU A 225 13.56 6.25 -2.63
CA GLU A 225 13.65 7.01 -1.38
C GLU A 225 14.93 6.65 -0.58
N ALA A 226 15.29 5.37 -0.49
CA ALA A 226 16.52 4.92 0.15
C ALA A 226 17.77 5.54 -0.52
N ASN A 227 17.83 5.52 -1.85
CA ASN A 227 18.90 6.15 -2.60
C ASN A 227 18.90 7.68 -2.43
N ARG A 228 17.73 8.34 -2.39
CA ARG A 228 17.63 9.77 -2.11
C ARG A 228 18.23 10.13 -0.75
N ARG A 229 17.92 9.35 0.30
CA ARG A 229 18.47 9.54 1.66
C ARG A 229 19.97 9.27 1.71
N LYS A 230 20.43 8.25 0.98
CA LYS A 230 21.85 7.91 0.86
C LYS A 230 22.72 9.07 0.38
N VAL A 231 22.20 9.97 -0.48
CA VAL A 231 22.96 11.13 -1.01
C VAL A 231 23.51 12.05 0.10
N ALA A 232 22.85 12.13 1.25
CA ALA A 232 23.27 13.01 2.35
C ALA A 232 24.42 12.43 3.21
N LEU A 233 24.94 11.25 2.88
CA LEU A 233 26.00 10.59 3.64
C LEU A 233 27.40 11.12 3.31
N SER A 234 28.34 10.92 4.24
CA SER A 234 29.75 11.14 3.96
C SER A 234 30.23 10.20 2.84
N SER A 235 31.27 10.56 2.09
CA SER A 235 31.78 9.70 1.00
C SER A 235 32.14 8.28 1.46
N LYS A 236 32.61 8.15 2.72
CA LYS A 236 32.91 6.86 3.33
C LYS A 236 31.64 6.05 3.55
N ASP A 237 30.65 6.63 4.23
CA ASP A 237 29.41 5.92 4.56
C ASP A 237 28.56 5.65 3.30
N TYR A 238 28.61 6.55 2.32
CA TYR A 238 27.99 6.35 1.00
C TYR A 238 28.55 5.11 0.29
N GLY A 239 29.87 4.89 0.40
CA GLY A 239 30.53 3.71 -0.17
C GLY A 239 30.24 2.41 0.61
N ASN A 240 29.69 2.50 1.81
CA ASN A 240 29.40 1.36 2.67
C ASN A 240 27.98 0.81 2.51
N VAL A 241 27.08 1.47 1.76
CA VAL A 241 25.69 1.00 1.60
C VAL A 241 25.25 1.00 0.15
N HIS A 242 24.65 -0.08 -0.32
CA HIS A 242 24.14 -0.19 -1.69
C HIS A 242 22.70 -0.72 -1.68
N PHE A 243 21.82 -0.06 -2.42
CA PHE A 243 20.41 -0.40 -2.49
C PHE A 243 20.04 -0.96 -3.87
N TRP A 244 19.30 -2.07 -3.87
CA TRP A 244 18.91 -2.77 -5.09
C TRP A 244 17.40 -2.97 -5.15
N HIS A 245 16.81 -2.58 -6.28
CA HIS A 245 15.43 -2.91 -6.60
C HIS A 245 15.38 -4.29 -7.24
N LYS A 246 15.14 -5.32 -6.42
CA LYS A 246 15.15 -6.72 -6.86
C LYS A 246 14.46 -7.64 -5.85
N ASP A 247 14.14 -8.86 -6.29
CA ASP A 247 13.88 -9.95 -5.35
C ASP A 247 15.15 -10.33 -4.58
N ALA A 248 15.01 -10.58 -3.27
CA ALA A 248 16.15 -10.90 -2.41
C ALA A 248 16.85 -12.22 -2.79
N GLU A 249 16.10 -13.24 -3.22
CA GLU A 249 16.67 -14.54 -3.58
C GLU A 249 17.43 -14.49 -4.91
N GLU A 250 16.92 -13.70 -5.84
CA GLU A 250 17.59 -13.43 -7.11
C GLU A 250 18.86 -12.60 -6.89
N LEU A 251 18.81 -11.56 -6.05
CA LEU A 251 20.00 -10.75 -5.77
C LEU A 251 21.08 -11.55 -5.04
N LEU A 252 20.71 -12.39 -4.07
CA LEU A 252 21.65 -13.29 -3.41
C LEU A 252 22.35 -14.22 -4.42
N PHE A 253 21.61 -14.71 -5.41
CA PHE A 253 22.18 -15.54 -6.48
C PHE A 253 23.14 -14.77 -7.38
N ASP A 254 22.77 -13.57 -7.80
CA ASP A 254 23.61 -12.76 -8.69
C ASP A 254 24.91 -12.31 -8.04
N LEU A 255 24.86 -11.97 -6.74
CA LEU A 255 26.04 -11.52 -6.00
C LEU A 255 27.01 -12.66 -5.69
N ASP A 256 26.51 -13.89 -5.53
CA ASP A 256 27.26 -15.11 -5.22
C ASP A 256 28.32 -14.90 -4.11
N THR A 257 27.93 -14.21 -3.03
CA THR A 257 28.79 -13.90 -1.90
C THR A 257 28.08 -14.14 -0.57
N ASN A 258 28.86 -14.50 0.45
CA ASN A 258 28.34 -14.71 1.80
C ASN A 258 28.31 -13.40 2.59
N PHE A 259 27.41 -13.35 3.58
CA PHE A 259 27.22 -12.23 4.50
C PHE A 259 27.37 -12.67 5.95
N ASP A 260 27.95 -11.81 6.78
CA ASP A 260 28.11 -12.08 8.21
C ASP A 260 26.81 -11.88 8.99
N ALA A 261 25.93 -10.99 8.51
CA ALA A 261 24.58 -10.84 9.03
C ALA A 261 23.55 -10.77 7.90
N ILE A 262 22.40 -11.41 8.11
CA ILE A 262 21.22 -11.26 7.24
C ILE A 262 20.04 -10.81 8.09
N LEU A 263 19.40 -9.72 7.68
CA LEU A 263 18.35 -9.05 8.45
C LEU A 263 16.99 -9.20 7.77
N PHE A 264 15.97 -9.45 8.60
CA PHE A 264 14.54 -9.42 8.25
C PHE A 264 13.82 -8.56 9.28
N LEU A 265 14.06 -7.25 9.24
CA LEU A 265 13.47 -6.29 10.19
C LEU A 265 12.10 -5.81 9.72
N GLY A 266 11.28 -5.25 10.62
CA GLY A 266 10.00 -4.63 10.24
C GLY A 266 8.96 -5.59 9.65
N ASN A 267 8.92 -6.84 10.12
CA ASN A 267 8.01 -7.90 9.66
C ASN A 267 8.28 -8.42 8.24
N THR A 268 9.42 -8.10 7.62
CA THR A 268 9.70 -8.47 6.21
C THR A 268 9.54 -9.97 5.92
N PHE A 269 9.96 -10.84 6.84
CA PHE A 269 9.85 -12.29 6.62
C PHE A 269 8.40 -12.73 6.34
N SER A 270 7.45 -12.16 7.09
CA SER A 270 6.01 -12.43 6.94
C SER A 270 5.44 -11.91 5.62
N HIS A 271 6.05 -10.92 4.97
CA HIS A 271 5.62 -10.40 3.67
C HIS A 271 5.90 -11.35 2.49
N ASN A 272 6.40 -12.57 2.74
CA ASN A 272 6.72 -13.57 1.73
C ASN A 272 5.84 -14.84 1.83
N PRO A 273 4.49 -14.73 1.77
CA PRO A 273 3.57 -15.83 2.09
C PRO A 273 3.73 -17.08 1.22
N LYS A 274 4.21 -16.93 -0.03
CA LYS A 274 4.32 -18.02 -1.00
C LYS A 274 5.68 -18.74 -0.93
N ASN A 275 6.74 -18.05 -0.52
CA ASN A 275 8.12 -18.52 -0.65
C ASN A 275 8.99 -18.36 0.61
N TYR A 276 8.45 -17.91 1.75
CA TYR A 276 9.24 -17.65 2.97
C TYR A 276 10.18 -18.80 3.39
N ARG A 277 9.79 -20.07 3.16
CA ARG A 277 10.66 -21.24 3.43
C ARG A 277 11.85 -21.31 2.49
N HIS A 278 11.61 -21.07 1.20
CA HIS A 278 12.66 -21.08 0.19
C HIS A 278 13.60 -19.88 0.37
N LEU A 279 13.04 -18.70 0.65
CA LEU A 279 13.80 -17.51 1.03
C LEU A 279 14.68 -17.73 2.27
N LEU A 280 14.14 -18.35 3.32
CA LEU A 280 14.93 -18.69 4.51
C LEU A 280 16.10 -19.63 4.17
N LYS A 281 15.83 -20.70 3.43
CA LYS A 281 16.84 -21.68 2.99
C LYS A 281 17.90 -21.06 2.08
N ARG A 282 17.49 -20.14 1.20
CA ARG A 282 18.40 -19.43 0.30
C ARG A 282 19.30 -18.49 1.10
N ALA A 283 18.71 -17.69 1.97
CA ALA A 283 19.43 -16.77 2.85
C ALA A 283 20.40 -17.52 3.78
N SER A 284 19.97 -18.62 4.41
CA SER A 284 20.84 -19.44 5.27
C SER A 284 22.04 -20.00 4.51
N GLY A 285 21.88 -20.33 3.22
CA GLY A 285 22.96 -20.79 2.35
C GLY A 285 24.02 -19.73 2.02
N TYR A 286 23.68 -18.44 2.11
CA TYR A 286 24.61 -17.32 1.91
C TYR A 286 25.07 -16.68 3.23
N LEU A 287 24.80 -17.32 4.37
CA LEU A 287 25.29 -16.86 5.66
C LEU A 287 26.71 -17.40 5.91
N SER A 288 27.62 -16.53 6.35
CA SER A 288 28.95 -16.92 6.82
C SER A 288 28.88 -17.95 7.96
N LYS A 289 29.94 -18.75 8.13
CA LYS A 289 30.00 -19.84 9.13
C LYS A 289 29.63 -19.42 10.56
N ASP A 290 30.11 -18.25 10.99
CA ASP A 290 29.85 -17.67 12.32
C ASP A 290 28.78 -16.54 12.27
N GLY A 291 28.10 -16.43 11.13
CA GLY A 291 27.13 -15.38 10.87
C GLY A 291 25.84 -15.53 11.67
N VAL A 292 25.05 -14.47 11.62
CA VAL A 292 23.82 -14.31 12.39
C VAL A 292 22.66 -13.88 11.50
N MET A 293 21.50 -14.50 11.68
CA MET A 293 20.24 -14.02 11.11
C MET A 293 19.43 -13.34 12.20
N ILE A 294 18.87 -12.17 11.88
CA ILE A 294 18.03 -11.40 12.80
C ILE A 294 16.66 -11.20 12.18
N PHE A 295 15.61 -11.51 12.93
CA PHE A 295 14.23 -11.33 12.52
C PHE A 295 13.51 -10.43 13.50
N GLN A 296 12.66 -9.54 13.00
CA GLN A 296 11.67 -8.82 13.78
C GLN A 296 10.31 -9.06 13.13
N ASN A 297 9.51 -9.96 13.72
CA ASN A 297 8.19 -10.32 13.21
C ASN A 297 7.09 -9.72 14.09
N THR A 298 5.97 -9.37 13.47
CA THR A 298 4.79 -8.96 14.21
C THR A 298 4.29 -10.11 15.08
N ASN A 299 3.98 -9.85 16.35
CA ASN A 299 3.36 -10.85 17.22
C ASN A 299 1.86 -11.00 16.89
N PHE A 300 1.55 -11.88 15.94
CA PHE A 300 0.16 -12.14 15.53
C PHE A 300 -0.69 -12.75 16.66
N GLU A 301 -0.09 -13.49 17.60
CA GLU A 301 -0.84 -14.10 18.70
C GLU A 301 -1.44 -13.06 19.63
N LYS A 302 -0.67 -12.07 20.05
CA LYS A 302 -1.18 -10.95 20.85
C LYS A 302 -2.29 -10.20 20.10
N ILE A 303 -2.09 -9.93 18.81
CA ILE A 303 -3.08 -9.20 18.00
C ILE A 303 -4.42 -9.96 17.97
N LEU A 304 -4.39 -11.27 17.71
CA LEU A 304 -5.58 -12.09 17.56
C LEU A 304 -6.24 -12.41 18.92
N LYS A 305 -5.45 -12.79 19.93
CA LYS A 305 -5.94 -13.27 21.23
C LYS A 305 -6.25 -12.15 22.21
N VAL A 306 -5.49 -11.05 22.18
CA VAL A 306 -5.59 -9.96 23.15
C VAL A 306 -6.22 -8.72 22.51
N ASN A 307 -5.68 -8.24 21.38
CA ASN A 307 -6.14 -7.00 20.76
C ASN A 307 -7.39 -7.18 19.89
N LYS A 308 -7.99 -8.38 19.87
CA LYS A 308 -9.21 -8.70 19.11
C LYS A 308 -9.08 -8.29 17.64
N ARG A 309 -7.96 -8.66 17.01
CA ARG A 309 -7.57 -8.43 15.60
C ARG A 309 -6.96 -7.07 15.29
N LEU A 310 -7.15 -6.05 16.12
CA LEU A 310 -6.65 -4.71 15.85
C LEU A 310 -5.13 -4.61 16.10
N LEU A 311 -4.38 -4.19 15.11
CA LEU A 311 -2.96 -3.84 15.26
C LEU A 311 -2.82 -2.35 15.57
N ASN A 312 -3.40 -1.50 14.73
CA ASN A 312 -3.19 -0.06 14.79
C ASN A 312 -4.46 0.69 14.40
N PHE A 313 -4.67 1.84 15.05
CA PHE A 313 -5.72 2.80 14.74
C PHE A 313 -5.11 4.19 14.94
N SER A 314 -4.68 4.82 13.86
CA SER A 314 -3.88 6.06 13.93
C SER A 314 -4.47 7.16 13.06
N PHE A 315 -4.26 8.40 13.49
CA PHE A 315 -4.63 9.60 12.76
C PHE A 315 -3.37 10.35 12.33
N VAL A 316 -3.31 10.79 11.08
CA VAL A 316 -2.17 11.49 10.51
C VAL A 316 -2.66 12.69 9.73
N ASN A 317 -2.11 13.87 10.01
CA ASN A 317 -2.42 15.07 9.24
C ASN A 317 -1.58 15.11 7.97
N SER A 318 -2.19 15.50 6.85
CA SER A 318 -1.45 15.72 5.61
C SER A 318 -0.46 16.86 5.80
N ARG A 319 0.80 16.64 5.38
CA ARG A 319 1.82 17.69 5.37
C ARG A 319 1.60 18.70 4.23
N GLU A 320 0.98 18.25 3.13
CA GLU A 320 0.75 19.06 1.92
C GLU A 320 -0.62 19.75 1.93
N GLU A 321 -1.64 19.15 2.57
CA GLU A 321 -3.01 19.67 2.61
C GLU A 321 -3.49 19.77 4.07
N PRO A 322 -3.25 20.88 4.81
CA PRO A 322 -3.49 20.97 6.25
C PRO A 322 -4.92 20.64 6.73
N ILE A 323 -5.91 20.75 5.83
CA ILE A 323 -7.32 20.44 6.11
C ILE A 323 -7.61 18.93 6.00
N ARG A 324 -6.74 18.16 5.34
CA ARG A 324 -6.90 16.72 5.19
C ARG A 324 -6.24 15.95 6.31
N GLU A 325 -7.04 15.14 6.99
CA GLU A 325 -6.58 14.14 7.95
C GLU A 325 -6.80 12.74 7.38
N TYR A 326 -5.87 11.83 7.66
CA TYR A 326 -5.95 10.42 7.33
C TYR A 326 -6.18 9.62 8.61
N CYS A 327 -7.00 8.58 8.53
CA CYS A 327 -7.12 7.58 9.57
C CYS A 327 -6.75 6.23 8.97
N PHE A 328 -5.77 5.58 9.60
CA PHE A 328 -5.28 4.27 9.22
C PHE A 328 -5.73 3.25 10.25
N VAL A 329 -6.47 2.24 9.80
CA VAL A 329 -6.92 1.12 10.62
C VAL A 329 -6.29 -0.15 10.09
N GLU A 330 -5.47 -0.77 10.91
CA GLU A 330 -4.74 -2.01 10.59
C GLU A 330 -5.24 -3.13 11.48
N PHE A 331 -5.70 -4.22 10.88
CA PHE A 331 -6.14 -5.39 11.62
C PHE A 331 -5.83 -6.67 10.86
N TYR A 332 -5.88 -7.81 11.56
CA TYR A 332 -5.60 -9.12 11.00
C TYR A 332 -6.78 -10.06 11.13
N ASP A 333 -7.04 -10.86 10.11
CA ASP A 333 -7.95 -11.99 10.22
C ASP A 333 -7.22 -13.24 10.74
N PRO A 334 -7.91 -14.16 11.43
CA PRO A 334 -7.32 -15.44 11.83
C PRO A 334 -6.67 -16.17 10.64
N PRO A 335 -5.56 -16.90 10.88
CA PRO A 335 -4.83 -17.58 9.82
C PRO A 335 -5.68 -18.67 9.16
N VAL A 336 -5.45 -18.87 7.86
CA VAL A 336 -6.08 -19.94 7.07
C VAL A 336 -5.12 -21.13 6.99
N HIS A 337 -5.53 -22.27 7.55
CA HIS A 337 -4.72 -23.51 7.64
C HIS A 337 -3.32 -23.31 8.25
N ASP A 338 -3.17 -22.39 9.21
CA ASP A 338 -1.91 -22.06 9.91
C ASP A 338 -0.73 -21.66 8.99
N LYS A 339 -1.03 -21.36 7.72
CA LYS A 339 -0.03 -21.01 6.71
C LYS A 339 0.07 -19.52 6.52
N THR A 340 -1.08 -18.88 6.29
CA THR A 340 -1.15 -17.47 5.91
C THR A 340 -2.15 -16.72 6.76
N ILE A 341 -1.82 -15.47 7.08
CA ILE A 341 -2.69 -14.53 7.79
C ILE A 341 -3.02 -13.36 6.86
N LEU A 342 -4.24 -12.81 6.95
CA LEU A 342 -4.65 -11.67 6.13
C LEU A 342 -4.52 -10.40 6.95
N LYS A 343 -3.67 -9.48 6.51
CA LYS A 343 -3.63 -8.11 7.02
C LYS A 343 -4.60 -7.27 6.21
N THR A 344 -5.44 -6.51 6.88
CA THR A 344 -6.32 -5.50 6.28
C THR A 344 -5.87 -4.12 6.72
N PHE A 345 -5.63 -3.25 5.75
CA PHE A 345 -5.27 -1.84 5.92
C PHE A 345 -6.39 -0.99 5.34
N ALA A 346 -7.19 -0.36 6.21
CA ALA A 346 -8.26 0.55 5.82
C ALA A 346 -7.84 2.00 6.00
N ILE A 347 -8.15 2.82 5.00
CA ILE A 347 -7.81 4.24 4.94
C ILE A 347 -9.12 5.02 4.92
N LEU A 348 -9.26 5.93 5.87
CA LEU A 348 -10.27 6.97 5.85
C LEU A 348 -9.61 8.32 5.67
N VAL A 349 -10.30 9.24 5.00
CA VAL A 349 -9.84 10.60 4.76
C VAL A 349 -10.90 11.57 5.27
N SER A 350 -10.47 12.56 6.02
CA SER A 350 -11.25 13.70 6.46
C SER A 350 -10.98 14.90 5.57
N ASP A 351 -12.02 15.64 5.20
CA ASP A 351 -11.93 16.97 4.58
C ASP A 351 -12.07 18.10 5.61
N GLY A 352 -11.82 17.80 6.89
CA GLY A 352 -12.03 18.70 8.03
C GLY A 352 -13.49 18.84 8.47
N LYS A 353 -14.45 18.26 7.73
CA LYS A 353 -15.88 18.24 8.08
C LYS A 353 -16.44 16.84 8.24
N ARG A 354 -15.96 15.88 7.44
CA ARG A 354 -16.44 14.50 7.45
C ARG A 354 -15.35 13.50 7.11
N TRP A 355 -15.42 12.34 7.76
CA TRP A 355 -14.63 11.18 7.39
C TRP A 355 -15.30 10.40 6.27
N LYS A 356 -14.52 9.99 5.27
CA LYS A 356 -14.95 9.10 4.20
C LYS A 356 -13.98 7.93 4.08
N TRP A 357 -14.53 6.76 3.78
CA TRP A 357 -13.71 5.63 3.37
C TRP A 357 -13.02 5.94 2.04
N SER A 358 -11.69 5.87 2.04
CA SER A 358 -10.85 6.09 0.87
C SER A 358 -10.46 4.76 0.21
N GLY A 359 -10.23 3.72 1.03
CA GLY A 359 -9.93 2.41 0.50
C GLY A 359 -9.64 1.38 1.58
N THR A 360 -9.67 0.12 1.18
CA THR A 360 -9.17 -1.02 1.96
C THR A 360 -8.18 -1.77 1.09
N ARG A 361 -7.11 -2.27 1.70
CA ARG A 361 -6.13 -3.15 1.08
C ARG A 361 -5.91 -4.37 1.95
N ASN A 362 -5.75 -5.50 1.29
CA ASN A 362 -5.55 -6.77 1.94
C ASN A 362 -4.21 -7.35 1.50
N SER A 363 -3.33 -7.61 2.46
CA SER A 363 -2.03 -8.24 2.22
C SER A 363 -2.03 -9.62 2.86
N VAL A 364 -1.78 -10.64 2.06
CA VAL A 364 -1.55 -11.99 2.59
C VAL A 364 -0.12 -12.06 3.10
N MET A 365 0.04 -12.55 4.32
CA MET A 365 1.34 -12.71 4.96
C MET A 365 1.53 -14.18 5.36
N ALA A 366 2.78 -14.62 5.43
CA ALA A 366 3.11 -15.85 6.12
C ALA A 366 2.75 -15.67 7.60
N PHE A 367 1.93 -16.57 8.14
CA PHE A 367 1.69 -16.59 9.57
C PHE A 367 2.96 -17.07 10.26
N THR A 368 3.45 -16.33 11.26
CA THR A 368 4.62 -16.69 12.06
C THR A 368 4.32 -16.55 13.54
N ASP A 369 4.72 -17.55 14.32
CA ASP A 369 4.76 -17.53 15.78
C ASP A 369 6.11 -18.08 16.24
N GLN A 370 6.32 -18.14 17.56
CA GLN A 370 7.57 -18.63 18.13
C GLN A 370 7.86 -20.09 17.72
N GLU A 371 6.87 -20.98 17.78
CA GLU A 371 7.05 -22.40 17.50
C GLU A 371 7.40 -22.65 16.03
N LYS A 372 6.69 -21.98 15.12
CA LYS A 372 6.92 -22.08 13.68
C LYS A 372 8.25 -21.49 13.29
N MET A 373 8.64 -20.34 13.84
CA MET A 373 9.97 -19.77 13.59
C MET A 373 11.08 -20.67 14.12
N LYS A 374 10.92 -21.23 15.33
CA LYS A 374 11.86 -22.22 15.88
C LYS A 374 12.02 -23.41 14.95
N SER A 375 10.92 -24.04 14.54
CA SER A 375 10.94 -25.19 13.64
C SER A 375 11.60 -24.87 12.29
N LEU A 376 11.30 -23.70 11.70
CA LEU A 376 11.90 -23.26 10.44
C LEU A 376 13.43 -23.11 10.56
N LEU A 377 13.91 -22.47 11.62
CA LEU A 377 15.33 -22.23 11.84
C LEU A 377 16.09 -23.51 12.20
N GLU A 378 15.50 -24.40 13.00
CA GLU A 378 16.08 -25.71 13.32
C GLU A 378 16.23 -26.59 12.06
N ASN A 379 15.28 -26.53 11.13
CA ASN A 379 15.37 -27.23 9.84
C ASN A 379 16.55 -26.72 8.99
N GLU A 380 16.89 -25.44 9.11
CA GLU A 380 18.08 -24.83 8.49
C GLU A 380 19.35 -24.96 9.34
N LYS A 381 19.32 -25.84 10.36
CA LYS A 381 20.46 -26.26 11.20
C LYS A 381 21.03 -25.18 12.13
N PHE A 382 20.29 -24.10 12.38
CA PHE A 382 20.67 -23.14 13.43
C PHE A 382 20.65 -23.81 14.80
N LYS A 383 21.68 -23.55 15.61
CA LYS A 383 21.87 -24.20 16.91
C LYS A 383 21.60 -23.30 18.11
N ASP A 384 21.88 -22.01 17.97
CA ASP A 384 21.55 -21.00 18.97
C ASP A 384 20.43 -20.11 18.42
N ILE A 385 19.22 -20.31 18.95
CA ILE A 385 18.01 -19.55 18.56
C ILE A 385 17.44 -18.93 19.83
N LYS A 386 17.46 -17.60 19.89
CA LYS A 386 16.97 -16.82 21.05
C LYS A 386 15.78 -15.97 20.63
N PHE A 387 14.75 -15.96 21.47
CA PHE A 387 13.48 -15.26 21.25
C PHE A 387 13.32 -14.13 22.26
N PHE A 388 13.07 -12.93 21.77
CA PHE A 388 12.91 -11.73 22.58
C PHE A 388 11.62 -11.02 22.24
N GLY A 389 11.05 -10.41 23.27
CA GLY A 389 9.91 -9.52 23.14
C GLY A 389 10.39 -8.08 23.07
N SER A 390 9.69 -7.27 22.28
CA SER A 390 9.74 -5.81 22.43
C SER A 390 8.35 -5.21 22.27
N SER A 391 8.16 -3.99 22.77
CA SER A 391 6.89 -3.28 22.69
C SER A 391 6.99 -2.04 21.81
N PHE A 392 5.86 -1.67 21.20
CA PHE A 392 5.65 -0.35 20.63
C PHE A 392 4.25 0.08 21.06
N ASP A 393 4.16 1.19 21.81
CA ASP A 393 2.90 1.71 22.34
C ASP A 393 2.27 2.81 21.46
N GLY A 394 2.84 3.04 20.27
CA GLY A 394 2.44 4.14 19.38
C GLY A 394 3.30 5.40 19.52
N LYS A 395 4.12 5.51 20.57
CA LYS A 395 4.99 6.67 20.82
C LYS A 395 6.43 6.29 21.19
N HIS A 396 6.63 5.15 21.83
CA HIS A 396 7.91 4.68 22.33
C HIS A 396 8.27 3.35 21.69
N TRP A 397 9.42 3.34 21.03
CA TRP A 397 10.07 2.11 20.59
C TRP A 397 10.87 1.52 21.75
N ASP A 398 10.85 0.20 21.86
CA ASP A 398 11.60 -0.53 22.88
C ASP A 398 12.83 -1.21 22.27
N TYR A 399 13.76 -1.61 23.12
CA TYR A 399 14.95 -2.36 22.76
C TYR A 399 14.60 -3.74 22.16
N LEU A 400 15.46 -4.28 21.29
CA LEU A 400 15.14 -5.50 20.55
C LEU A 400 15.31 -6.78 21.38
N PHE A 401 16.37 -6.86 22.19
CA PHE A 401 16.89 -8.13 22.72
C PHE A 401 17.09 -8.12 24.25
N ARG A 402 16.24 -7.39 24.98
CA ARG A 402 16.36 -7.24 26.44
C ARG A 402 15.40 -8.08 27.25
N GLU A 403 14.16 -8.21 26.76
CA GLU A 403 13.11 -8.94 27.46
C GLU A 403 12.81 -10.27 26.76
N PRO A 404 12.49 -11.34 27.50
CA PRO A 404 12.03 -12.59 26.90
C PRO A 404 10.71 -12.39 26.15
N PHE A 405 10.53 -13.14 25.06
CA PHE A 405 9.27 -13.11 24.30
C PHE A 405 8.11 -13.69 25.11
N ASP A 406 6.99 -12.96 25.16
CA ASP A 406 5.71 -13.42 25.70
C ASP A 406 4.63 -13.23 24.62
N PRO A 407 4.01 -14.33 24.12
CA PRO A 407 3.07 -14.26 23.01
C PRO A 407 1.81 -13.44 23.32
N LEU A 408 1.49 -13.19 24.59
CA LEU A 408 0.32 -12.41 24.99
C LEU A 408 0.68 -10.96 25.39
N LYS A 409 1.95 -10.67 25.67
CA LYS A 409 2.38 -9.33 26.13
C LYS A 409 3.27 -8.59 25.13
N SER A 410 4.20 -9.25 24.46
CA SER A 410 5.15 -8.62 23.55
C SER A 410 4.45 -8.08 22.31
N GLY A 411 4.82 -6.88 21.84
CA GLY A 411 4.34 -6.34 20.56
C GLY A 411 5.01 -7.00 19.34
N TRP A 412 6.29 -7.34 19.49
CA TRP A 412 7.12 -7.96 18.47
C TRP A 412 7.73 -9.28 18.94
N LEU A 413 7.95 -10.18 17.99
CA LEU A 413 8.74 -11.39 18.11
C LEU A 413 10.09 -11.13 17.45
N ASN A 414 11.11 -10.85 18.25
CA ASN A 414 12.48 -10.64 17.79
C ASN A 414 13.28 -11.93 17.95
N ILE A 415 14.10 -12.28 16.96
CA ILE A 415 14.81 -13.56 16.92
C ILE A 415 16.26 -13.31 16.53
N ILE A 416 17.17 -13.91 17.29
CA ILE A 416 18.58 -14.08 16.90
C ILE A 416 18.77 -15.56 16.61
N ALA A 417 19.22 -15.89 15.40
CA ALA A 417 19.55 -17.25 14.99
C ALA A 417 21.00 -17.30 14.51
N SER A 418 21.83 -18.15 15.13
CA SER A 418 23.24 -18.26 14.75
C SER A 418 23.76 -19.69 14.81
N ASN A 419 24.86 -19.92 14.08
CA ASN A 419 25.60 -21.18 14.07
C ASN A 419 26.79 -21.16 15.04
N LYS A 420 27.14 -19.99 15.56
CA LYS A 420 28.20 -19.81 16.55
C LYS A 420 27.70 -20.34 17.89
N LYS A 421 28.40 -21.31 18.48
CA LYS A 421 28.11 -21.74 19.86
C LYS A 421 28.49 -20.59 20.80
N SER A 422 27.53 -20.13 21.59
CA SER A 422 27.70 -19.14 22.66
C SER A 422 28.70 -19.59 23.71
#